data_AF-A0A7J3XB36-F1
#
_entry.id   AF-A0A7J3XB36-F1
#
_cell.length_a   1.000
_cell.length_b   1.000
_cell.length_c   1.000
_cell.angle_alpha   90.00
_cell.angle_beta   90.00
_cell.angle_gamma   90.00
#
_symmetry.space_group_name_H-M   'P 1'
#
loop_
_entity.id
_entity.type
_entity.pdbx_description
1 polymer ?
#
loop_
_entity_poly.entity_id
_entity_poly.type
_entity_poly.pdbx_seq_one_letter_code
_entity_poly.pdbx_strand_id
1 'polypeptide(L)'
;LLVPRYWEEGGAHEAIRPTRPLEDVEAEALHLGVLFTKKHLSAYRMIFKRFIASQMASSKALIRCYSIRAGGFEQVIRLPVAVVEDGFTKVLPLRTYSMPTKTEVVAPKSVKVYRGSLKPLPTVADAVRMMKEVGIGRPSTYAKAIENNRRHGYIVISKYRQNLIPTKRAGEVVKLVRTVAPELLTPRYTAKLMRLVEEVDTGIPYELAILLPVASYIEIELASLQVKNSGSGVSVAEGVGGEVR
;
A
#
# COMPACT_ATOMS: atom_id res chain seq x y z
N LEU A 1 2.56 -33.38 -2.93
CA LEU A 1 2.04 -31.99 -3.07
C LEU A 1 3.14 -30.95 -3.22
N LEU A 2 4.35 -31.16 -2.71
CA LEU A 2 5.47 -30.27 -3.01
C LEU A 2 5.84 -30.41 -4.50
N VAL A 3 5.90 -29.27 -5.18
CA VAL A 3 6.31 -29.14 -6.58
C VAL A 3 7.19 -27.90 -6.61
N PRO A 4 8.53 -28.06 -6.57
CA PRO A 4 9.45 -26.94 -6.56
C PRO A 4 9.22 -26.02 -7.76
N ARG A 5 9.20 -24.71 -7.50
CA ARG A 5 9.01 -23.69 -8.54
C ARG A 5 10.12 -22.66 -8.46
N TYR A 6 10.72 -22.37 -9.60
CA TYR A 6 11.60 -21.23 -9.81
C TYR A 6 10.72 -20.06 -10.28
N TRP A 7 10.62 -19.02 -9.46
CA TRP A 7 9.62 -17.96 -9.65
C TRP A 7 10.11 -16.81 -10.55
N GLU A 8 11.41 -16.48 -10.56
CA GLU A 8 12.00 -15.47 -11.46
C GLU A 8 13.48 -15.79 -11.79
N GLU A 9 13.93 -15.37 -12.97
CA GLU A 9 15.34 -15.13 -13.32
C GLU A 9 15.62 -13.63 -13.15
N GLY A 10 16.46 -13.26 -12.18
CA GLY A 10 16.91 -11.87 -12.01
C GLY A 10 16.35 -11.17 -10.77
N GLY A 11 17.19 -11.12 -9.74
CA GLY A 11 17.00 -10.31 -8.54
C GLY A 11 18.32 -10.27 -7.78
N ALA A 12 18.67 -9.12 -7.19
CA ALA A 12 19.91 -9.00 -6.39
C ALA A 12 19.93 -9.96 -5.18
N HIS A 13 18.75 -10.39 -4.73
CA HIS A 13 18.56 -11.30 -3.61
C HIS A 13 17.42 -12.27 -3.89
N GLU A 14 17.42 -13.40 -3.19
CA GLU A 14 16.30 -14.33 -3.15
C GLU A 14 15.09 -13.71 -2.44
N ALA A 15 13.89 -14.23 -2.74
CA ALA A 15 12.68 -13.87 -2.01
C ALA A 15 12.77 -14.23 -0.52
N ILE A 16 12.06 -13.47 0.33
CA ILE A 16 12.01 -13.73 1.78
C ILE A 16 11.43 -15.12 2.03
N ARG A 17 12.25 -16.00 2.61
CA ARG A 17 11.92 -17.40 2.90
C ARG A 17 12.53 -17.85 4.24
N PRO A 18 11.95 -18.87 4.90
CA PRO A 18 12.61 -19.51 6.02
C PRO A 18 13.93 -20.16 5.55
N THR A 19 14.96 -20.06 6.37
CA THR A 19 16.26 -20.72 6.15
C THR A 19 16.30 -22.14 6.71
N ARG A 20 15.44 -22.45 7.68
CA ARG A 20 15.30 -23.76 8.31
C ARG A 20 13.83 -24.16 8.38
N PRO A 21 13.49 -25.44 8.14
CA PRO A 21 12.14 -25.96 8.34
C PRO A 21 11.91 -26.22 9.83
N LEU A 22 11.69 -25.16 10.61
CA LEU A 22 11.40 -25.29 12.04
C LEU A 22 9.96 -25.76 12.25
N GLU A 23 9.80 -26.95 12.82
CA GLU A 23 8.49 -27.49 13.24
C GLU A 23 7.96 -26.75 14.48
N ASP A 24 8.85 -26.51 15.46
CA ASP A 24 8.56 -25.73 16.66
C ASP A 24 9.51 -24.52 16.78
N VAL A 25 9.00 -23.37 16.34
CA VAL A 25 9.71 -22.09 16.39
C VAL A 25 9.88 -21.59 17.82
N GLU A 26 8.96 -21.94 18.72
CA GLU A 26 9.00 -21.51 20.13
C GLU A 26 10.06 -22.29 20.90
N ALA A 27 10.14 -23.61 20.67
CA ALA A 27 11.20 -24.45 21.24
C ALA A 27 12.60 -24.05 20.74
N GLU A 28 12.75 -23.79 19.44
CA GLU A 28 14.04 -23.33 18.87
C GLU A 28 14.45 -21.96 19.44
N ALA A 29 13.49 -21.05 19.65
CA ALA A 29 13.76 -19.74 20.23
C ALA A 29 14.29 -19.84 21.66
N LEU A 30 13.68 -20.72 22.47
CA LEU A 30 14.12 -21.02 23.82
C LEU A 30 15.53 -21.61 23.82
N HIS A 31 15.83 -22.53 22.89
CA HIS A 31 17.16 -23.13 22.74
C HIS A 31 18.24 -22.10 22.38
N LEU A 32 17.92 -21.13 21.53
CA LEU A 32 18.84 -20.05 21.12
C LEU A 32 18.98 -18.94 22.17
N GLY A 33 18.24 -19.01 23.28
CA GLY A 33 18.22 -17.95 24.30
C GLY A 33 17.61 -16.64 23.80
N VAL A 34 16.84 -16.66 22.70
CA VAL A 34 16.22 -15.48 22.10
C VAL A 34 14.73 -15.46 22.44
N LEU A 35 14.28 -14.37 23.07
CA LEU A 35 12.86 -14.17 23.36
C LEU A 35 12.14 -13.58 22.14
N PHE A 36 11.45 -14.42 21.38
CA PHE A 36 10.55 -13.93 20.34
C PHE A 36 9.20 -13.48 20.92
N THR A 37 8.77 -12.28 20.53
CA THR A 37 7.41 -11.82 20.80
C THR A 37 6.40 -12.56 19.93
N LYS A 38 5.13 -12.55 20.32
CA LYS A 38 4.01 -13.06 19.49
C LYS A 38 3.98 -12.47 18.07
N LYS A 39 4.46 -11.23 17.88
CA LYS A 39 4.54 -10.59 16.56
C LYS A 39 5.62 -11.21 15.69
N HIS A 40 6.78 -11.54 16.26
CA HIS A 40 7.86 -12.24 15.53
C HIS A 40 7.37 -13.62 15.05
N LEU A 41 6.77 -14.39 15.95
CA LEU A 41 6.23 -15.72 15.63
C LEU A 41 5.11 -15.66 14.58
N SER A 42 4.22 -14.67 14.69
CA SER A 42 3.15 -14.45 13.70
C SER A 42 3.72 -14.09 12.32
N ALA A 43 4.71 -13.18 12.27
CA ALA A 43 5.38 -12.81 11.02
C ALA A 43 6.10 -14.01 10.40
N TYR A 44 6.85 -14.77 11.19
CA TYR A 44 7.51 -15.99 10.74
C TYR A 44 6.51 -17.00 10.18
N ARG A 45 5.41 -17.28 10.90
CA ARG A 45 4.38 -18.22 10.46
C ARG A 45 3.73 -17.79 9.15
N MET A 46 3.52 -16.49 8.95
CA MET A 46 3.02 -15.94 7.69
C MET A 46 4.01 -16.18 6.54
N ILE A 47 5.29 -15.86 6.75
CA ILE A 47 6.37 -16.07 5.76
C ILE A 47 6.48 -17.55 5.41
N PHE A 48 6.52 -18.42 6.42
CA PHE A 48 6.61 -19.86 6.27
C PHE A 48 5.44 -20.43 5.46
N LYS A 49 4.20 -20.11 5.85
CA LYS A 49 3.00 -20.57 5.10
C LYS A 49 3.02 -20.08 3.65
N ARG A 50 3.44 -18.83 3.43
CA ARG A 50 3.51 -18.24 2.08
C ARG A 50 4.58 -18.92 1.22
N PHE A 51 5.75 -19.19 1.79
CA PHE A 51 6.85 -19.89 1.12
C PHE A 51 6.48 -21.34 0.80
N ILE A 52 5.97 -22.11 1.77
CA ILE A 52 5.57 -23.50 1.53
C ILE A 52 4.47 -23.55 0.47
N ALA A 53 3.47 -22.68 0.54
CA ALA A 53 2.42 -22.59 -0.48
C ALA A 53 2.98 -22.28 -1.89
N SER A 54 4.05 -21.49 -2.01
CA SER A 54 4.68 -21.19 -3.31
C SER A 54 5.47 -22.37 -3.89
N GLN A 55 5.84 -23.35 -3.06
CA GLN A 55 6.53 -24.58 -3.46
C GLN A 55 5.60 -25.80 -3.52
N MET A 56 4.28 -25.58 -3.54
CA MET A 56 3.27 -26.63 -3.66
C MET A 56 2.61 -26.66 -5.04
N ALA A 57 1.99 -27.79 -5.37
CA ALA A 57 1.11 -27.94 -6.51
C ALA A 57 -0.05 -26.93 -6.45
N SER A 58 -0.55 -26.53 -7.62
CA SER A 58 -1.74 -25.69 -7.74
C SER A 58 -2.97 -26.45 -7.24
N SER A 59 -3.85 -25.77 -6.49
CA SER A 59 -5.16 -26.32 -6.12
C SER A 59 -6.19 -26.03 -7.21
N LYS A 60 -7.18 -26.91 -7.39
CA LYS A 60 -8.37 -26.60 -8.22
C LYS A 60 -9.55 -26.27 -7.33
N ALA A 61 -10.20 -25.14 -7.59
CA ALA A 61 -11.38 -24.69 -6.85
C ALA A 61 -12.59 -24.57 -7.78
N LEU A 62 -13.76 -24.96 -7.29
CA LEU A 62 -15.03 -24.72 -7.95
C LEU A 62 -15.48 -23.29 -7.64
N ILE A 63 -15.54 -22.46 -8.68
CA ILE A 63 -16.09 -21.10 -8.60
C ILE A 63 -17.50 -21.11 -9.17
N ARG A 64 -18.47 -20.55 -8.44
CA ARG A 64 -19.81 -20.29 -8.94
C ARG A 64 -20.03 -18.80 -9.15
N CYS A 65 -20.72 -18.48 -10.23
CA CYS A 65 -21.16 -17.12 -10.54
C CYS A 65 -22.64 -16.99 -10.17
N TYR A 66 -22.97 -15.92 -9.44
CA TYR A 66 -24.33 -15.62 -9.02
C TYR A 66 -24.72 -14.25 -9.60
N SER A 67 -25.83 -14.18 -10.32
CA SER A 67 -26.51 -12.90 -10.60
C SER A 67 -27.53 -12.66 -9.49
N ILE A 68 -27.32 -11.60 -8.72
CA ILE A 68 -28.19 -11.20 -7.62
C ILE A 68 -28.97 -9.98 -8.11
N ARG A 69 -30.30 -10.11 -8.12
CA ARG A 69 -31.23 -9.03 -8.44
C ARG A 69 -32.05 -8.68 -7.21
N ALA A 70 -32.00 -7.42 -6.79
CA ALA A 70 -32.73 -6.91 -5.64
C ALA A 70 -33.31 -5.53 -5.97
N GLY A 71 -34.62 -5.45 -6.16
CA GLY A 71 -35.27 -4.23 -6.67
C GLY A 71 -34.72 -3.85 -8.05
N GLY A 72 -34.23 -2.61 -8.18
CA GLY A 72 -33.57 -2.12 -9.40
C GLY A 72 -32.06 -2.37 -9.47
N PHE A 73 -31.47 -3.09 -8.52
CA PHE A 73 -30.04 -3.38 -8.49
C PHE A 73 -29.75 -4.78 -9.03
N GLU A 74 -28.76 -4.88 -9.91
CA GLU A 74 -28.19 -6.14 -10.38
C GLU A 74 -26.69 -6.17 -10.09
N GLN A 75 -26.23 -7.25 -9.48
CA GLN A 75 -24.81 -7.49 -9.22
C GLN A 75 -24.44 -8.93 -9.54
N VAL A 76 -23.32 -9.09 -10.25
CA VAL A 76 -22.73 -10.41 -10.49
C VAL A 76 -21.59 -10.62 -9.50
N ILE A 77 -21.65 -11.70 -8.72
CA ILE A 77 -20.57 -12.09 -7.81
C ILE A 77 -20.01 -13.46 -8.21
N ARG A 78 -18.71 -13.65 -7.98
CA ARG A 78 -18.00 -14.91 -8.22
C ARG A 78 -17.44 -15.41 -6.89
N LEU A 79 -17.88 -16.57 -6.45
CA LEU A 79 -17.52 -17.12 -5.14
C LEU A 79 -16.91 -18.52 -5.26
N PRO A 80 -15.77 -18.80 -4.59
CA PRO A 80 -15.31 -20.16 -4.39
C PRO A 80 -16.27 -20.92 -3.48
N VAL A 81 -16.78 -22.05 -3.94
CA VAL A 81 -17.72 -22.88 -3.16
C VAL A 81 -17.07 -24.15 -2.63
N ALA A 82 -16.04 -24.67 -3.30
CA ALA A 82 -15.32 -25.85 -2.88
C ALA A 82 -13.90 -25.85 -3.44
N VAL A 83 -12.99 -26.55 -2.74
CA VAL A 83 -11.70 -26.99 -3.29
C VAL A 83 -11.92 -28.42 -3.78
N VAL A 84 -11.72 -28.63 -5.08
CA VAL A 84 -11.95 -29.92 -5.76
C VAL A 84 -10.68 -30.76 -5.74
N GLU A 85 -9.52 -30.12 -5.92
CA GLU A 85 -8.22 -30.78 -5.82
C GLU A 85 -7.32 -30.00 -4.86
N ASP A 86 -6.71 -30.75 -3.95
CA ASP A 86 -5.79 -30.23 -2.96
C ASP A 86 -4.46 -29.80 -3.59
N GLY A 87 -3.93 -28.69 -3.07
CA GLY A 87 -2.65 -28.12 -3.45
C GLY A 87 -2.16 -27.18 -2.36
N PHE A 88 -1.64 -26.01 -2.74
CA PHE A 88 -1.20 -24.98 -1.79
C PHE A 88 -2.29 -24.56 -0.78
N THR A 89 -3.56 -24.78 -1.09
CA THR A 89 -4.69 -24.49 -0.20
C THR A 89 -4.69 -25.29 1.11
N LYS A 90 -3.96 -26.40 1.22
CA LYS A 90 -3.79 -27.08 2.51
C LYS A 90 -3.03 -26.23 3.54
N VAL A 91 -2.07 -25.42 3.07
CA VAL A 91 -1.25 -24.55 3.94
C VAL A 91 -1.78 -23.13 3.98
N LEU A 92 -2.36 -22.66 2.88
CA LEU A 92 -2.99 -21.35 2.75
C LEU A 92 -4.47 -21.51 2.35
N PRO A 93 -5.37 -21.79 3.32
CA PRO A 93 -6.77 -22.11 3.03
C PRO A 93 -7.48 -21.02 2.22
N LEU A 94 -8.17 -21.47 1.16
CA LEU A 94 -9.09 -20.63 0.41
C LEU A 94 -10.43 -20.59 1.15
N ARG A 95 -10.96 -19.40 1.42
CA ARG A 95 -12.30 -19.25 2.02
C ARG A 95 -13.36 -19.71 1.02
N THR A 96 -14.13 -20.71 1.40
CA THR A 96 -15.28 -21.21 0.64
C THR A 96 -16.59 -20.67 1.20
N TYR A 97 -17.59 -20.58 0.34
CA TYR A 97 -18.92 -20.08 0.67
C TYR A 97 -19.97 -21.14 0.36
N SER A 98 -20.83 -21.43 1.33
CA SER A 98 -22.03 -22.25 1.11
C SER A 98 -23.15 -21.35 0.64
N MET A 99 -23.43 -21.40 -0.67
CA MET A 99 -24.48 -20.60 -1.31
C MET A 99 -25.49 -21.54 -2.00
N PRO A 100 -26.77 -21.13 -2.13
CA PRO A 100 -27.79 -21.90 -2.84
C PRO A 100 -27.34 -22.32 -4.23
N THR A 101 -27.79 -23.49 -4.69
CA THR A 101 -27.50 -24.01 -6.04
C THR A 101 -28.59 -23.69 -7.05
N LYS A 102 -29.82 -23.47 -6.58
CA LYS A 102 -30.96 -23.13 -7.42
C LYS A 102 -31.23 -21.63 -7.36
N THR A 103 -31.85 -21.12 -8.42
CA THR A 103 -32.42 -19.77 -8.41
C THR A 103 -33.58 -19.73 -7.42
N GLU A 104 -33.46 -18.86 -6.42
CA GLU A 104 -34.50 -18.65 -5.43
C GLU A 104 -34.73 -17.16 -5.22
N VAL A 105 -35.99 -16.81 -4.94
CA VAL A 105 -36.37 -15.46 -4.52
C VAL A 105 -36.43 -15.48 -3.00
N VAL A 106 -35.60 -14.67 -2.36
CA VAL A 106 -35.48 -14.62 -0.90
C VAL A 106 -35.81 -13.23 -0.40
N ALA A 107 -36.65 -13.13 0.63
CA ALA A 107 -36.92 -11.87 1.29
C ALA A 107 -35.70 -11.45 2.15
N PRO A 108 -35.25 -10.19 2.08
CA PRO A 108 -34.14 -9.73 2.91
C PRO A 108 -34.56 -9.73 4.38
N LYS A 109 -33.76 -10.38 5.24
CA LYS A 109 -34.00 -10.40 6.70
C LYS A 109 -33.91 -9.01 7.34
N SER A 110 -33.02 -8.16 6.80
CA SER A 110 -32.86 -6.77 7.23
C SER A 110 -32.14 -5.98 6.15
N VAL A 111 -32.53 -4.72 5.94
CA VAL A 111 -31.82 -3.78 5.06
C VAL A 111 -31.17 -2.71 5.92
N LYS A 112 -29.85 -2.56 5.81
CA LYS A 112 -29.10 -1.49 6.49
C LYS A 112 -28.52 -0.56 5.44
N VAL A 113 -28.89 0.71 5.49
CA VAL A 113 -28.38 1.73 4.58
C VAL A 113 -27.29 2.51 5.28
N TYR A 114 -26.11 2.54 4.68
CA TYR A 114 -24.97 3.31 5.16
C TYR A 114 -24.61 4.38 4.13
N ARG A 115 -24.32 5.59 4.61
CA ARG A 115 -23.66 6.61 3.78
C ARG A 115 -22.16 6.49 4.00
N GLY A 116 -21.41 6.38 2.90
CA GLY A 116 -19.97 6.26 2.93
C GLY A 116 -19.35 6.75 1.62
N SER A 117 -18.03 6.94 1.64
CA SER A 117 -17.27 7.26 0.43
C SER A 117 -17.26 6.06 -0.52
N LEU A 118 -17.39 6.31 -1.83
CA LEU A 118 -17.21 5.30 -2.88
C LEU A 118 -15.78 4.72 -2.89
N LYS A 119 -14.79 5.52 -2.45
CA LYS A 119 -13.39 5.12 -2.35
C LYS A 119 -12.95 5.07 -0.88
N PRO A 120 -12.51 3.91 -0.36
CA PRO A 120 -11.98 3.83 1.00
C PRO A 120 -10.64 4.57 1.11
N LEU A 121 -10.29 4.99 2.32
CA LEU A 121 -8.95 5.50 2.60
C LEU A 121 -7.92 4.38 2.43
N PRO A 122 -6.73 4.69 1.86
CA PRO A 122 -5.68 3.69 1.70
C PRO A 122 -5.15 3.26 3.06
N THR A 123 -4.87 1.97 3.21
CA THR A 123 -4.13 1.44 4.36
C THR A 123 -2.62 1.60 4.17
N VAL A 124 -1.83 1.33 5.21
CA VAL A 124 -0.37 1.20 5.11
C VAL A 124 0.02 0.21 4.00
N ALA A 125 -0.67 -0.93 3.92
CA ALA A 125 -0.40 -1.94 2.89
C ALA A 125 -0.75 -1.44 1.49
N ASP A 126 -1.87 -0.71 1.33
CA ASP A 126 -2.24 -0.09 0.05
C ASP A 126 -1.20 0.94 -0.38
N ALA A 127 -0.69 1.75 0.54
CA ALA A 127 0.34 2.74 0.23
C ALA A 127 1.63 2.09 -0.27
N VAL A 128 2.10 1.02 0.39
CA VAL A 128 3.26 0.24 -0.07
C VAL A 128 3.01 -0.34 -1.45
N ARG A 129 1.83 -0.92 -1.69
CA ARG A 129 1.44 -1.47 -2.99
C ARG A 129 1.41 -0.39 -4.07
N MET A 130 0.76 0.73 -3.82
CA MET A 130 0.69 1.86 -4.77
C MET A 130 2.08 2.40 -5.09
N MET A 131 2.92 2.65 -4.09
CA MET A 131 4.31 3.09 -4.29
C MET A 131 5.10 2.11 -5.17
N LYS A 132 4.95 0.81 -4.93
CA LYS A 132 5.57 -0.23 -5.77
C LYS A 132 5.05 -0.21 -7.21
N GLU A 133 3.74 -0.13 -7.40
CA GLU A 133 3.10 -0.11 -8.73
C GLU A 133 3.53 1.09 -9.57
N VAL A 134 3.74 2.25 -8.95
CA VAL A 134 4.19 3.47 -9.65
C VAL A 134 5.71 3.64 -9.69
N GLY A 135 6.49 2.69 -9.14
CA GLY A 135 7.95 2.73 -9.15
C GLY A 135 8.57 3.81 -8.26
N ILE A 136 7.94 4.13 -7.13
CA ILE A 136 8.45 5.11 -6.16
C ILE A 136 9.00 4.40 -4.94
N GLY A 137 10.29 4.59 -4.66
CA GLY A 137 10.96 3.98 -3.51
C GLY A 137 11.35 2.52 -3.73
N ARG A 138 11.98 1.93 -2.72
CA ARG A 138 12.54 0.57 -2.74
C ARG A 138 12.06 -0.21 -1.51
N PRO A 139 12.21 -1.56 -1.47
CA PRO A 139 11.81 -2.35 -0.30
C PRO A 139 12.39 -1.84 1.04
N SER A 140 13.59 -1.27 1.01
CA SER A 140 14.26 -0.66 2.17
C SER A 140 13.68 0.68 2.60
N THR A 141 12.94 1.38 1.73
CA THR A 141 12.51 2.77 1.98
C THR A 141 11.02 2.91 2.30
N TYR A 142 10.15 1.96 1.90
CA TYR A 142 8.70 2.10 2.05
C TYR A 142 8.26 2.37 3.50
N ALA A 143 8.71 1.53 4.44
CA ALA A 143 8.36 1.68 5.85
C ALA A 143 8.87 3.01 6.42
N LYS A 144 10.07 3.43 6.01
CA LYS A 144 10.68 4.68 6.46
C LYS A 144 9.95 5.90 5.92
N ALA A 145 9.51 5.88 4.66
CA ALA A 145 8.75 6.96 4.06
C ALA A 145 7.41 7.20 4.80
N ILE A 146 6.69 6.12 5.11
CA ILE A 146 5.43 6.20 5.87
C ILE A 146 5.69 6.72 7.28
N GLU A 147 6.70 6.19 7.97
CA GLU A 147 7.04 6.64 9.33
C GLU A 147 7.51 8.11 9.36
N ASN A 148 8.26 8.57 8.36
CA ASN A 148 8.66 9.97 8.24
C ASN A 148 7.41 10.88 8.12
N ASN A 149 6.47 10.55 7.23
CA ASN A 149 5.22 11.31 7.09
C ASN A 149 4.42 11.37 8.39
N ARG A 150 4.38 10.26 9.14
CA ARG A 150 3.74 10.21 10.45
C ARG A 150 4.46 11.08 11.47
N ARG A 151 5.79 10.96 11.56
CA ARG A 151 6.65 11.72 12.48
C ARG A 151 6.57 13.23 12.23
N HIS A 152 6.48 13.65 10.98
CA HIS A 152 6.31 15.07 10.61
C HIS A 152 4.87 15.57 10.79
N GLY A 153 3.96 14.71 11.26
CA GLY A 153 2.57 15.06 11.54
C GLY A 153 1.73 15.28 10.27
N TYR A 154 2.13 14.71 9.13
CA TYR A 154 1.37 14.78 7.89
C TYR A 154 0.27 13.73 7.82
N ILE A 155 0.47 12.58 8.47
CA ILE A 155 -0.51 11.51 8.51
C ILE A 155 -0.73 11.00 9.92
N VAL A 156 -1.95 10.53 10.17
CA VAL A 156 -2.32 9.72 11.34
C VAL A 156 -2.72 8.34 10.83
N ILE A 157 -2.27 7.29 11.51
CA ILE A 157 -2.61 5.91 11.18
C ILE A 157 -3.72 5.44 12.12
N SER A 158 -4.85 5.02 11.56
CA SER A 158 -5.98 4.56 12.37
C SER A 158 -5.66 3.24 13.10
N LYS A 159 -6.01 3.14 14.38
CA LYS A 159 -5.62 2.01 15.25
C LYS A 159 -6.05 0.65 14.70
N TYR A 160 -7.28 0.54 14.22
CA TYR A 160 -7.88 -0.75 13.83
C TYR A 160 -7.66 -1.09 12.36
N ARG A 161 -7.96 -0.14 11.46
CA ARG A 161 -7.92 -0.38 10.01
C ARG A 161 -6.58 -0.01 9.37
N GLN A 162 -5.66 0.60 10.12
CA GLN A 162 -4.37 1.07 9.60
C GLN A 162 -4.53 2.01 8.40
N ASN A 163 -5.62 2.77 8.38
CA ASN A 163 -5.89 3.77 7.33
C ASN A 163 -4.94 4.95 7.50
N LEU A 164 -4.41 5.45 6.40
CA LEU A 164 -3.65 6.69 6.36
C LEU A 164 -4.62 7.86 6.26
N ILE A 165 -4.62 8.72 7.28
CA ILE A 165 -5.49 9.89 7.37
C ILE A 165 -4.63 11.14 7.27
N PRO A 166 -4.78 11.97 6.22
CA PRO A 166 -4.02 13.21 6.10
C PRO A 166 -4.47 14.21 7.19
N THR A 167 -3.51 14.94 7.76
CA THR A 167 -3.78 16.01 8.73
C THR A 167 -4.04 17.33 8.02
N LYS A 168 -4.58 18.31 8.76
CA LYS A 168 -4.70 19.70 8.25
C LYS A 168 -3.36 20.25 7.77
N ARG A 169 -2.29 20.01 8.54
CA ARG A 169 -0.91 20.38 8.19
C ARG A 169 -0.46 19.80 6.85
N ALA A 170 -0.79 18.53 6.57
CA ALA A 170 -0.47 17.95 5.27
C ALA A 170 -1.20 18.68 4.14
N GLY A 171 -2.47 19.04 4.33
CA GLY A 171 -3.22 19.83 3.35
C GLY A 171 -2.59 21.18 3.05
N GLU A 172 -2.15 21.89 4.09
CA GLU A 172 -1.46 23.19 3.96
C GLU A 172 -0.13 23.06 3.22
N VAL A 173 0.68 22.06 3.58
CA VAL A 173 1.97 21.79 2.91
C VAL A 173 1.76 21.40 1.45
N VAL A 174 0.82 20.49 1.16
CA VAL A 174 0.53 20.08 -0.22
C VAL A 174 0.02 21.26 -1.05
N LYS A 175 -0.79 22.16 -0.46
CA LYS A 175 -1.25 23.38 -1.14
C LYS A 175 -0.08 24.30 -1.49
N LEU A 176 0.84 24.52 -0.56
CA LEU A 176 2.04 25.32 -0.79
C LEU A 176 2.93 24.72 -1.88
N VAL A 177 3.26 23.43 -1.77
CA VAL A 177 4.12 22.74 -2.76
C VAL A 177 3.46 22.75 -4.13
N ARG A 178 2.14 22.64 -4.22
CA ARG A 178 1.43 22.71 -5.50
C ARG A 178 1.55 24.07 -6.18
N THR A 179 1.62 25.16 -5.41
CA THR A 179 1.80 26.51 -5.95
C THR A 179 3.24 26.75 -6.43
N VAL A 180 4.22 26.23 -5.70
CA VAL A 180 5.65 26.51 -5.93
C VAL A 180 6.27 25.53 -6.92
N ALA A 181 5.98 24.23 -6.77
CA ALA A 181 6.61 23.14 -7.52
C ALA A 181 5.64 21.96 -7.70
N PRO A 182 4.61 22.10 -8.56
CA PRO A 182 3.58 21.07 -8.74
C PRO A 182 4.14 19.73 -9.26
N GLU A 183 5.24 19.76 -10.02
CA GLU A 183 5.86 18.56 -10.56
C GLU A 183 6.32 17.57 -9.48
N LEU A 184 6.77 18.07 -8.32
CA LEU A 184 7.23 17.25 -7.19
C LEU A 184 6.11 16.41 -6.56
N LEU A 185 4.86 16.82 -6.72
CA LEU A 185 3.71 16.07 -6.22
C LEU A 185 3.29 14.94 -7.16
N THR A 186 3.91 14.85 -8.34
CA THR A 186 3.56 13.83 -9.32
C THR A 186 4.35 12.54 -9.11
N PRO A 187 3.68 11.37 -9.09
CA PRO A 187 4.36 10.09 -9.02
C PRO A 187 5.41 9.89 -10.11
N ARG A 188 5.10 10.36 -11.32
CA ARG A 188 5.95 10.23 -12.51
C ARG A 188 7.30 10.92 -12.33
N TYR A 189 7.32 12.12 -11.77
CA TYR A 189 8.56 12.85 -11.53
C TYR A 189 9.45 12.12 -10.51
N THR A 190 8.87 11.67 -9.40
CA THR A 190 9.61 10.91 -8.38
C THR A 190 10.13 9.58 -8.93
N ALA A 191 9.33 8.86 -9.72
CA ALA A 191 9.76 7.62 -10.36
C ALA A 191 10.90 7.86 -11.37
N LYS A 192 10.88 8.98 -12.11
CA LYS A 192 11.97 9.38 -13.01
C LYS A 192 13.26 9.61 -12.23
N LEU A 193 13.22 10.34 -11.11
CA LEU A 193 14.39 10.52 -10.24
C LEU A 193 14.93 9.19 -9.70
N MET A 194 14.05 8.28 -9.27
CA MET A 194 14.46 6.96 -8.78
C MET A 194 15.15 6.14 -9.85
N ARG A 195 14.67 6.19 -11.11
CA ARG A 195 15.32 5.52 -12.24
C ARG A 195 16.69 6.09 -12.54
N LEU A 196 16.87 7.40 -12.50
CA LEU A 196 18.20 8.00 -12.70
C LEU A 196 19.20 7.50 -11.65
N VAL A 197 18.77 7.35 -10.39
CA VAL A 197 19.62 6.77 -9.35
C VAL A 197 19.95 5.30 -9.64
N GLU A 198 18.99 4.51 -10.13
CA GLU A 198 19.24 3.14 -10.57
C GLU A 198 20.20 3.06 -11.77
N GLU A 199 20.10 4.01 -12.70
CA GLU A 199 20.96 4.06 -13.86
C GLU A 199 22.41 4.47 -13.53
N VAL A 200 22.64 5.20 -12.44
CA VAL A 200 23.99 5.42 -11.90
C VAL A 200 24.61 4.10 -11.45
N ASP A 201 23.83 3.24 -10.77
CA ASP A 201 24.31 1.92 -10.35
C ASP A 201 24.64 1.01 -11.57
N THR A 202 24.05 1.26 -12.74
CA THR A 202 24.28 0.49 -13.97
C THR A 202 25.28 1.14 -14.95
N GLY A 203 25.84 2.32 -14.63
CA GLY A 203 26.97 2.91 -15.35
C GLY A 203 26.78 4.31 -15.93
N ILE A 204 25.68 5.02 -15.63
CA ILE A 204 25.54 6.44 -16.00
C ILE A 204 26.45 7.31 -15.10
N PRO A 205 27.21 8.26 -15.67
CA PRO A 205 27.99 9.22 -14.90
C PRO A 205 27.14 10.01 -13.90
N TYR A 206 27.62 10.09 -12.66
CA TYR A 206 26.92 10.74 -11.55
C TYR A 206 26.55 12.19 -11.84
N GLU A 207 27.39 12.90 -12.60
CA GLU A 207 27.21 14.30 -13.00
C GLU A 207 25.91 14.50 -13.79
N LEU A 208 25.57 13.56 -14.68
CA LEU A 208 24.34 13.61 -15.48
C LEU A 208 23.11 13.31 -14.63
N ALA A 209 23.23 12.43 -13.64
CA ALA A 209 22.12 12.02 -12.78
C ALA A 209 21.71 13.13 -11.78
N ILE A 210 22.64 14.00 -11.36
CA ILE A 210 22.37 15.09 -10.42
C ILE A 210 21.65 16.29 -11.07
N LEU A 211 21.77 16.47 -12.39
CA LEU A 211 21.22 17.65 -13.08
C LEU A 211 19.72 17.82 -12.84
N LEU A 212 18.94 16.73 -12.87
CA LEU A 212 17.50 16.79 -12.66
C LEU A 212 17.12 17.15 -11.21
N PRO A 213 17.68 16.50 -10.15
CA PRO A 213 17.53 16.96 -8.78
C PRO A 213 17.92 18.42 -8.55
N VAL A 214 19.05 18.88 -9.10
CA VAL A 214 19.55 20.25 -8.91
C VAL A 214 18.68 21.27 -9.62
N ALA A 215 18.25 21.00 -10.85
CA ALA A 215 17.33 21.88 -11.57
C ALA A 215 16.04 22.10 -10.77
N SER A 216 15.45 21.03 -10.25
CA SER A 216 14.23 21.16 -9.44
C SER A 216 14.47 21.81 -8.08
N TYR A 217 15.64 21.63 -7.46
CA TYR A 217 16.00 22.42 -6.27
C TYR A 217 16.06 23.92 -6.57
N ILE A 218 16.68 24.30 -7.68
CA ILE A 218 16.76 25.70 -8.11
C ILE A 218 15.37 26.28 -8.39
N GLU A 219 14.50 25.54 -9.09
CA GLU A 219 13.13 25.96 -9.36
C GLU A 219 12.33 26.20 -8.06
N ILE A 220 12.46 25.31 -7.08
CA ILE A 220 11.83 25.47 -5.76
C ILE A 220 12.35 26.74 -5.08
N GLU A 221 13.66 26.97 -5.07
CA GLU A 221 14.25 28.15 -4.41
C GLU A 221 13.83 29.45 -5.11
N LEU A 222 13.83 29.50 -6.45
CA LEU A 222 13.37 30.65 -7.22
C LEU A 222 11.90 30.97 -6.92
N ALA A 223 11.04 29.96 -6.88
CA ALA A 223 9.63 30.14 -6.56
C ALA A 223 9.42 30.53 -5.08
N SER A 224 10.26 30.05 -4.16
CA SER A 224 10.24 30.46 -2.74
C SER A 224 10.58 31.96 -2.58
N LEU A 225 11.51 32.47 -3.38
CA LEU A 225 11.88 33.88 -3.42
C LEU A 225 10.76 34.76 -3.98
N GLN A 226 10.05 34.30 -5.00
CA GLN A 226 8.88 35.00 -5.55
C GLN A 226 7.72 35.09 -4.54
N VAL A 227 7.49 34.05 -3.75
CA VAL A 227 6.48 34.06 -2.66
C VAL A 227 6.88 35.01 -1.53
N LYS A 228 8.16 35.06 -1.16
CA LYS A 228 8.66 36.04 -0.16
C LYS A 228 8.50 37.49 -0.65
N ASN A 229 8.80 37.76 -1.93
CA ASN A 229 8.69 39.10 -2.51
C ASN A 229 7.25 39.58 -2.69
N SER A 230 6.29 38.65 -2.87
CA SER A 230 4.85 38.98 -2.94
C SER A 230 4.19 39.08 -1.55
N GLY A 231 4.81 38.53 -0.50
CA GLY A 231 4.36 38.63 0.89
C GLY A 231 4.77 39.91 1.63
N SER A 232 5.67 40.72 1.09
CA SER A 232 6.10 42.01 1.67
C SER A 232 5.23 43.21 1.29
N GLY A 233 4.07 42.99 0.66
CA GLY A 233 3.21 44.04 0.10
C GLY A 233 1.75 44.03 0.56
N VAL A 234 1.43 43.50 1.75
CA VAL A 234 0.09 43.65 2.32
C VAL A 234 0.16 44.57 3.54
N SER A 235 0.09 45.87 3.27
CA SER A 235 -0.29 46.87 4.26
C SER A 235 -1.70 46.56 4.75
N VAL A 236 -1.83 46.40 6.07
CA VAL A 236 -3.11 46.38 6.77
C VAL A 236 -3.82 47.71 6.50
N ALA A 237 -4.87 47.66 5.68
CA ALA A 237 -5.84 48.74 5.60
C ALA A 237 -7.02 48.38 6.50
N GLU A 238 -7.17 49.12 7.60
CA GLU A 238 -8.40 49.20 8.38
C GLU A 238 -9.55 49.67 7.47
N GLY A 239 -10.74 49.09 7.64
CA GLY A 239 -11.91 49.50 6.85
C GLY A 239 -13.17 48.64 7.02
N VAL A 240 -13.77 48.72 8.22
CA VAL A 240 -15.22 48.81 8.51
C VAL A 240 -16.24 47.95 7.72
N GLY A 241 -16.98 47.12 8.48
CA GLY A 241 -18.45 47.08 8.41
C GLY A 241 -19.12 45.89 7.72
N GLY A 242 -19.95 45.14 8.47
CA GLY A 242 -21.03 44.34 7.87
C GLY A 242 -21.38 43.06 8.63
N GLU A 243 -22.45 43.12 9.42
CA GLU A 243 -23.14 42.00 10.09
C GLU A 243 -23.45 40.81 9.17
N VAL A 244 -23.43 39.60 9.71
CA VAL A 244 -24.32 38.53 9.21
C VAL A 244 -24.85 37.71 10.40
N ARG A 245 -26.18 37.61 10.44
CA ARG A 245 -27.02 36.75 11.31
C ARG A 245 -26.77 35.27 11.08
#